data_AF-A0A3V2NYZ1-F1
#
_entry.id   AF-A0A3V2NYZ1-F1
#
_cell.length_a   1.000
_cell.length_b   1.000
_cell.length_c   1.000
_cell.angle_alpha   90.00
_cell.angle_beta   90.00
_cell.angle_gamma   90.00
#
_symmetry.space_group_name_H-M   'P 1'
#
loop_
_entity.id
_entity.type
_entity.pdbx_description
1 polymer ?
#
loop_
_entity_poly.entity_id
_entity_poly.type
_entity_poly.pdbx_seq_one_letter_code
_entity_poly.pdbx_strand_id
1 'polypeptide(L)'
;MARCVRGLLAPESEMVIFMTNQEMKECIVSLCAWHKARVEECRRFIDKEDADITFDIDGEKCVIPAHSHEAKLMRLGAETALFMFEKFPVTLNVKDDEDDDDEE
;
A
#
# COMPACT_ATOMS: atom_id res chain seq x y z
N MET A 1 10.31 -6.40 17.79
CA MET A 1 11.65 -6.78 17.29
C MET A 1 11.56 -8.20 16.74
N ALA A 2 11.53 -8.37 15.42
CA ALA A 2 11.48 -9.69 14.80
C ALA A 2 12.78 -10.47 15.10
N ARG A 3 12.65 -11.73 15.53
CA ARG A 3 13.81 -12.59 15.81
C ARG A 3 14.10 -13.46 14.59
N CYS A 4 15.18 -13.13 13.88
CA CYS A 4 15.74 -13.95 12.80
C CYS A 4 16.75 -14.94 13.41
N VAL A 5 16.50 -16.25 13.28
CA VAL A 5 17.45 -17.28 13.67
C VAL A 5 18.10 -17.82 12.40
N ARG A 6 19.38 -17.46 12.16
CA ARG A 6 20.20 -18.08 11.11
C ARG A 6 20.55 -19.51 11.51
N GLY A 7 19.68 -20.45 11.18
CA GLY A 7 19.97 -21.88 11.24
C GLY A 7 19.98 -22.47 9.82
N LEU A 8 21.20 -22.74 9.34
CA LEU A 8 21.55 -23.70 8.29
C LEU A 8 20.83 -23.65 6.92
N LEU A 9 21.63 -23.30 5.91
CA LEU A 9 21.37 -23.36 4.48
C LEU A 9 20.69 -24.66 4.02
N ALA A 10 19.48 -24.53 3.46
CA ALA A 10 18.91 -25.45 2.47
C ALA A 10 18.24 -24.61 1.36
N PRO A 11 18.35 -25.01 0.07
CA PRO A 11 17.74 -24.30 -1.04
C PRO A 11 16.22 -24.47 -0.94
N GLU A 12 15.48 -23.37 -1.11
CA GLU A 12 14.05 -23.22 -0.78
C GLU A 12 13.78 -22.93 0.70
N SER A 13 14.55 -21.98 1.25
CA SER A 13 14.22 -21.39 2.55
C SER A 13 12.91 -20.58 2.43
N GLU A 14 11.77 -21.23 2.63
CA GLU A 14 10.52 -20.53 2.93
C GLU A 14 10.79 -19.60 4.11
N MET A 15 10.63 -18.29 3.89
CA MET A 15 10.75 -17.31 4.96
C MET A 15 9.51 -17.45 5.86
N VAL A 16 9.59 -18.35 6.84
CA VAL A 16 8.53 -18.52 7.84
C VAL A 16 8.65 -17.40 8.87
N ILE A 17 7.79 -16.41 8.76
CA ILE A 17 7.67 -15.32 9.73
C ILE A 17 6.68 -15.78 10.81
N PHE A 18 7.17 -15.97 12.03
CA PHE A 18 6.31 -16.15 13.20
C PHE A 18 5.87 -14.77 13.70
N MET A 19 4.60 -14.43 13.48
CA MET A 19 3.95 -13.23 14.02
C MET A 19 2.82 -13.65 14.97
N THR A 20 2.71 -12.96 16.09
CA THR A 20 1.55 -13.10 16.99
C THR A 20 0.29 -12.54 16.35
N ASN A 21 -0.88 -12.95 16.85
CA ASN A 21 -2.16 -12.38 16.41
C ASN A 21 -2.22 -10.85 16.60
N GLN A 22 -1.58 -10.32 17.64
CA GLN A 22 -1.50 -8.88 17.88
C GLN A 22 -0.63 -8.18 16.82
N GLU A 23 0.55 -8.72 16.53
CA GLU A 23 1.43 -8.18 15.47
C GLU A 23 0.77 -8.26 14.09
N MET A 24 -0.02 -9.32 13.82
CA MET A 24 -0.80 -9.45 12.60
C MET A 24 -1.89 -8.37 12.49
N LYS A 25 -2.64 -8.12 13.57
CA LYS A 25 -3.63 -7.04 13.62
C LYS A 25 -2.99 -5.68 13.35
N GLU A 26 -1.88 -5.39 14.01
CA GLU A 26 -1.13 -4.13 13.83
C GLU A 26 -0.58 -3.98 12.40
N CYS A 27 -0.12 -5.08 11.80
CA CYS A 27 0.32 -5.12 10.41
C CYS A 27 -0.83 -4.79 9.45
N ILE A 28 -1.99 -5.41 9.63
CA ILE A 28 -3.18 -5.15 8.80
C ILE A 28 -3.62 -3.68 8.92
N VAL A 29 -3.68 -3.13 10.14
CA VAL A 29 -4.03 -1.71 10.35
C VAL A 29 -3.03 -0.78 9.65
N SER A 30 -1.73 -1.06 9.77
CA SER A 30 -0.68 -0.28 9.12
C SER A 30 -0.78 -0.35 7.59
N LEU A 31 -1.07 -1.53 7.05
CA LEU A 31 -1.26 -1.73 5.62
C LEU A 31 -2.49 -0.96 5.10
N CYS A 32 -3.59 -0.99 5.84
CA CYS A 32 -4.78 -0.20 5.54
C CYS A 32 -4.48 1.32 5.52
N ALA A 33 -3.73 1.81 6.50
CA ALA A 33 -3.36 3.22 6.58
C ALA A 33 -2.45 3.64 5.41
N TRP A 34 -1.44 2.83 5.11
CA TRP A 34 -0.55 3.04 3.97
C TRP A 34 -1.32 3.07 2.64
N HIS A 35 -2.24 2.12 2.46
CA HIS A 35 -3.06 2.02 1.26
C HIS A 35 -3.94 3.26 1.06
N LYS A 36 -4.65 3.69 2.11
CA LYS A 36 -5.46 4.92 2.09
C LYS A 36 -4.63 6.14 1.69
N ALA A 37 -3.45 6.30 2.31
CA ALA A 37 -2.55 7.40 2.00
C ALA A 37 -2.11 7.39 0.52
N ARG A 38 -1.84 6.20 -0.03
CA ARG A 38 -1.44 6.06 -1.44
C ARG A 38 -2.57 6.41 -2.41
N VAL A 39 -3.80 5.96 -2.12
CA VAL A 39 -4.99 6.31 -2.90
C VAL A 39 -5.24 7.82 -2.90
N GLU A 40 -5.12 8.45 -1.73
CA GLU A 40 -5.26 9.91 -1.61
C GLU A 40 -4.18 10.68 -2.37
N GLU A 41 -2.93 10.21 -2.33
CA GLU A 41 -1.81 10.81 -3.05
C GLU A 41 -2.04 10.76 -4.57
N CYS A 42 -2.46 9.61 -5.11
CA CYS A 42 -2.83 9.49 -6.52
C CYS A 42 -3.95 10.45 -6.90
N ARG A 43 -5.03 10.54 -6.10
CA ARG A 43 -6.14 11.47 -6.34
C ARG A 43 -5.67 12.93 -6.36
N ARG A 44 -4.88 13.34 -5.36
CA ARG A 44 -4.32 14.70 -5.31
C ARG A 44 -3.45 15.05 -6.51
N PHE A 45 -2.72 14.07 -7.03
CA PHE A 45 -1.87 14.26 -8.20
C PHE A 45 -2.70 14.43 -9.48
N ILE A 46 -3.80 13.67 -9.61
CA ILE A 46 -4.74 13.77 -10.72
C ILE A 46 -5.50 15.10 -10.67
N ASP A 47 -6.05 15.48 -9.51
CA ASP A 47 -6.89 16.69 -9.34
C ASP A 47 -6.14 18.01 -9.59
N LYS A 48 -4.80 18.01 -9.52
CA LYS A 48 -3.95 19.20 -9.70
C LYS A 48 -3.39 19.30 -11.12
N GLU A 49 -4.29 19.35 -12.10
CA GLU A 49 -3.92 19.36 -13.53
C GLU A 49 -3.13 20.60 -13.98
N ASP A 50 -3.29 21.72 -13.28
CA ASP A 50 -2.64 23.00 -13.60
C ASP A 50 -1.30 23.20 -12.87
N ALA A 51 -0.86 22.23 -12.05
CA ALA A 51 0.39 22.32 -11.32
C ALA A 51 1.55 21.65 -12.07
N ASP A 52 2.70 22.30 -12.07
CA ASP A 52 3.95 21.69 -12.52
C ASP A 52 4.33 20.52 -11.61
N ILE A 53 4.83 19.45 -12.22
CA ILE A 53 5.27 18.26 -11.48
C ILE A 53 6.76 18.43 -11.19
N THR A 54 7.12 18.36 -9.91
CA THR A 54 8.51 18.48 -9.46
C THR A 54 8.99 17.16 -8.88
N PHE A 55 10.18 16.74 -9.30
CA PHE A 55 10.92 15.63 -8.70
C PHE A 55 12.25 16.16 -8.15
N ASP A 56 12.62 15.66 -6.98
CA ASP A 56 13.98 15.78 -6.45
C ASP A 56 14.69 14.46 -6.72
N ILE A 57 15.74 14.50 -7.55
CA ILE A 57 16.53 13.34 -7.94
C ILE A 57 17.97 13.66 -7.53
N ASP A 58 18.43 13.05 -6.44
CA ASP A 58 19.78 13.23 -5.90
C ASP A 58 20.20 14.70 -5.70
N GLY A 59 19.24 15.56 -5.30
CA GLY A 59 19.47 17.00 -5.09
C GLY A 59 19.30 17.85 -6.34
N GLU A 60 19.05 17.25 -7.51
CA GLU A 60 18.64 17.97 -8.70
C GLU A 60 17.12 18.03 -8.83
N LYS A 61 16.61 19.24 -9.05
CA LYS A 61 15.19 19.49 -9.23
C LYS A 61 14.80 19.33 -10.70
N CYS A 62 14.09 18.26 -11.02
CA CYS A 62 13.45 18.09 -12.33
C CYS A 62 12.04 18.68 -12.28
N VAL A 63 11.66 19.49 -13.27
CA VAL A 63 10.34 20.13 -13.36
C VAL A 63 9.70 19.78 -14.70
N ILE A 64 8.52 19.18 -14.65
CA ILE A 64 7.68 18.88 -15.81
C ILE A 64 6.54 19.91 -15.85
N PRO A 65 6.41 20.72 -16.91
CA PRO A 65 5.36 21.73 -17.01
C PRO A 65 3.95 21.11 -17.01
N ALA A 66 3.00 21.74 -16.30
CA ALA A 66 1.66 21.21 -16.05
C ALA A 66 0.90 20.73 -17.31
N HIS A 67 1.06 21.43 -18.43
CA HIS A 67 0.33 21.14 -19.67
C HIS A 67 1.16 20.41 -20.72
N SER A 68 2.37 19.97 -20.37
CA SER A 68 3.24 19.22 -21.28
C SER A 68 2.64 17.83 -21.60
N HIS A 69 3.15 17.20 -22.65
CA HIS A 69 2.72 15.84 -22.99
C HIS A 69 3.12 14.84 -21.91
N GLU A 70 4.31 15.01 -21.33
CA GLU A 70 4.86 14.21 -20.24
C GLU A 70 4.00 14.32 -18.97
N ALA A 71 3.53 15.52 -18.61
CA ALA A 71 2.64 15.69 -17.46
C ALA A 71 1.31 14.93 -17.66
N LYS A 72 0.76 14.95 -18.87
CA LYS A 72 -0.45 14.18 -19.20
C LYS A 72 -0.23 12.67 -19.11
N LEU A 73 0.91 12.18 -19.60
CA LEU A 73 1.28 10.76 -19.48
C LEU A 73 1.44 10.33 -18.02
N MET A 74 2.05 11.18 -17.18
CA MET A 74 2.19 10.90 -15.75
C MET A 74 0.84 10.85 -15.05
N ARG A 75 -0.10 11.75 -15.39
CA ARG A 75 -1.47 11.72 -14.85
C ARG A 75 -2.24 10.48 -15.28
N LEU A 76 -2.15 10.09 -16.56
CA LEU A 76 -2.73 8.84 -17.03
C LEU A 76 -2.15 7.62 -16.29
N GLY A 77 -0.84 7.63 -16.01
CA GLY A 77 -0.20 6.63 -15.18
C GLY A 77 -0.75 6.60 -13.75
N ALA A 78 -0.97 7.77 -13.15
CA ALA A 78 -1.55 7.91 -11.82
C ALA A 78 -3.02 7.46 -11.78
N GLU A 79 -3.83 7.76 -12.80
CA GLU A 79 -5.20 7.27 -12.96
C GLU A 79 -5.22 5.75 -13.06
N THR A 80 -4.33 5.17 -13.87
CA THR A 80 -4.21 3.71 -14.02
C THR A 80 -3.81 3.06 -12.69
N ALA A 81 -2.86 3.65 -11.97
CA ALA A 81 -2.47 3.18 -10.64
C ALA A 81 -3.63 3.28 -9.64
N LEU A 82 -4.35 4.41 -9.63
CA LEU A 82 -5.51 4.60 -8.79
C LEU A 82 -6.58 3.54 -9.10
N PHE A 83 -6.89 3.27 -10.37
CA PHE A 83 -7.84 2.23 -10.76
C PHE A 83 -7.45 0.85 -10.22
N MET A 84 -6.16 0.50 -10.25
CA MET A 84 -5.67 -0.77 -9.71
C MET A 84 -5.74 -0.83 -8.18
N PHE A 85 -5.50 0.28 -7.50
CA PHE A 85 -5.40 0.33 -6.04
C PHE A 85 -6.65 0.86 -5.34
N GLU A 86 -7.67 1.36 -6.04
CA GLU A 86 -8.81 2.01 -5.40
C GLU A 86 -9.52 1.07 -4.42
N LYS A 87 -9.58 -0.22 -4.77
CA LYS A 87 -10.08 -1.26 -3.88
C LYS A 87 -8.94 -1.81 -3.03
N PHE A 88 -9.15 -1.87 -1.72
CA PHE A 88 -8.21 -2.53 -0.82
C PHE A 88 -8.07 -4.01 -1.24
N PRO A 89 -6.84 -4.53 -1.45
CA PRO A 89 -6.62 -5.83 -2.08
C PRO A 89 -6.92 -7.02 -1.15
N VAL A 90 -7.31 -6.78 0.10
CA VAL A 90 -7.65 -7.81 1.07
C VAL A 90 -9.10 -7.63 1.51
N THR A 91 -9.88 -8.70 1.43
CA THR A 91 -11.22 -8.73 2.04
C THR A 91 -11.12 -9.52 3.33
N LEU A 92 -11.48 -8.90 4.46
CA LEU A 92 -11.56 -9.61 5.74
C LEU A 92 -12.95 -10.24 5.83
N ASN A 93 -13.04 -11.55 5.57
CA ASN A 93 -14.22 -12.32 5.92
C ASN A 93 -14.19 -12.56 7.42
N VAL A 94 -14.83 -11.68 8.17
CA VAL A 94 -15.25 -12.01 9.54
C VAL A 94 -16.42 -12.97 9.35
N LYS A 95 -16.18 -14.26 9.60
CA LYS A 95 -17.28 -15.11 10.02
C LYS A 95 -17.57 -14.60 11.43
N ASP A 96 -18.72 -13.96 11.61
CA ASP A 96 -19.33 -13.93 12.92
C ASP A 96 -19.50 -15.41 13.28
N ASP A 97 -18.58 -15.94 14.09
CA ASP A 97 -18.87 -17.14 14.83
C ASP A 97 -20.04 -16.71 15.72
N GLU A 98 -21.26 -17.00 15.26
CA GLU A 98 -22.46 -16.90 16.10
C GLU A 98 -22.13 -17.68 17.37
N ASP A 99 -21.98 -16.94 18.46
CA ASP A 99 -21.81 -17.48 19.79
C ASP A 99 -22.90 -18.56 20.00
N ASP A 100 -22.46 -19.80 20.22
CA ASP A 100 -23.27 -20.87 20.81
C ASP A 100 -23.72 -20.37 22.19
N ASP A 101 -24.82 -19.63 22.25
CA ASP A 101 -25.62 -19.42 23.47
C ASP A 101 -26.40 -20.72 23.75
N ASP A 102 -25.67 -21.77 24.10
CA ASP A 102 -26.19 -22.90 24.89
C ASP A 102 -25.85 -22.60 26.36
N GLU A 103 -26.81 -22.04 27.11
CA GLU A 103 -27.07 -22.31 28.55
C GLU A 103 -28.19 -21.39 29.13
N GLU A 104 -29.46 -21.79 28.97
CA GLU A 104 -30.38 -22.25 30.06
C GLU A 104 -31.75 -22.71 29.53
#